data_AF-A0A813E6G0-F1
#
_entry.id   AF-A0A813E6G0-F1
#
_cell.length_a   1.000
_cell.length_b   1.000
_cell.length_c   1.000
_cell.angle_alpha   90.00
_cell.angle_beta   90.00
_cell.angle_gamma   90.00
#
_symmetry.space_group_name_H-M   'P 1'
#
loop_
_entity.id
_entity.type
_entity.pdbx_description
1 polymer ?
#
loop_
_entity_poly.entity_id
_entity_poly.type
_entity_poly.pdbx_seq_one_letter_code
_entity_poly.pdbx_strand_id
1 'polypeptide(L)'
;MAAKASHKWGLVPMQCCGTGEEALLRDLGRAAEDPSATTTRTTSTRTTATTTTRNTNHNNDTSQLPSAPLQAPASLFEPRPRSAERYADPSQTLIFLDWDDTLFPTTELFERWRLPMFGHGFGAEHAVRRSQSADDKCFNKLTQPKFPNPLARAFSAASSAASATLGRAFRAKALPVSSENVLPSAAAQHKLLRNWAKALEAYLETVCTLSEHVVIVTNAKFPWVEDCVKSFLPNLRSLISSGPAGGAHPGPGKVKVVYARELLEEMKQKGQITGDSSRSSSRGNLSSLRLSEKLIKSREVTSAKFHAMWREAKTFYRSYPGQSWKNIISVGDMRYEHDAVQGLGMSRRTSHGDRLLIKSLLLPGSASITEITLRLRFSRCMIPAYVRFDGDLDLNLRDADDPLDRLAEALGMPDILLTGFPRHAWGKGALEDEEQTRQALKKLRRVVQRAWDQHSPM
;
A
#
# COMPACT_ATOMS: atom_id res chain seq x y z
N MET A 1 54.53 15.02 -15.13
CA MET A 1 53.95 14.08 -14.14
C MET A 1 52.50 14.46 -13.88
N ALA A 2 51.64 13.46 -13.67
CA ALA A 2 50.19 13.49 -13.49
C ALA A 2 49.34 13.53 -14.79
N ALA A 3 49.23 12.35 -15.45
CA ALA A 3 48.22 12.08 -16.46
C ALA A 3 46.90 11.68 -15.79
N LYS A 4 45.80 12.32 -16.17
CA LYS A 4 44.42 11.99 -15.75
C LYS A 4 43.87 10.89 -16.65
N ALA A 5 43.66 9.71 -16.09
CA ALA A 5 42.94 8.62 -16.75
C ALA A 5 41.43 8.84 -16.56
N SER A 6 40.72 9.11 -17.66
CA SER A 6 39.25 9.11 -17.72
C SER A 6 38.80 7.69 -18.06
N HIS A 7 38.24 6.98 -17.08
CA HIS A 7 37.61 5.68 -17.32
C HIS A 7 36.15 5.88 -17.74
N LYS A 8 35.94 5.69 -19.04
CA LYS A 8 34.64 5.73 -19.72
C LYS A 8 33.99 4.34 -19.55
N TRP A 9 33.09 4.18 -18.59
CA TRP A 9 32.27 2.97 -18.51
C TRP A 9 31.24 3.01 -19.65
N GLY A 10 31.35 2.07 -20.58
CA GLY A 10 30.37 1.85 -21.64
C GLY A 10 29.08 1.32 -21.04
N LEU A 11 28.04 2.16 -21.01
CA LEU A 11 26.66 1.73 -20.80
C LEU A 11 26.24 0.89 -22.02
N VAL A 12 26.10 -0.41 -21.84
CA VAL A 12 25.38 -1.27 -22.78
C VAL A 12 23.90 -0.89 -22.71
N PRO A 13 23.24 -0.53 -23.83
CA PRO A 13 21.81 -0.27 -23.82
C PRO A 13 21.09 -1.56 -23.46
N MET A 14 20.40 -1.57 -22.32
CA MET A 14 19.48 -2.63 -21.94
C MET A 14 18.29 -2.57 -22.91
N GLN A 15 18.31 -3.47 -23.89
CA GLN A 15 17.28 -3.60 -24.91
C GLN A 15 15.96 -3.98 -24.21
N CYS A 16 15.07 -2.99 -24.07
CA CYS A 16 13.73 -3.22 -23.54
C CYS A 16 12.96 -4.04 -24.58
N CYS A 17 12.60 -5.28 -24.26
CA CYS A 17 11.61 -6.03 -25.03
C CYS A 17 10.26 -5.32 -24.92
N GLY A 18 10.00 -4.37 -25.82
CA GLY A 18 8.69 -3.76 -26.00
C GLY A 18 7.78 -4.74 -26.73
N THR A 19 6.85 -5.35 -26.00
CA THR A 19 5.59 -5.96 -26.49
C THR A 19 4.76 -6.56 -25.33
N GLY A 20 5.30 -6.71 -24.12
CA GLY A 20 4.58 -7.29 -22.97
C GLY A 20 3.63 -6.35 -22.22
N GLU A 21 3.80 -5.04 -22.33
CA GLU A 21 3.09 -4.03 -21.52
C GLU A 21 1.61 -3.86 -21.94
N GLU A 22 1.31 -3.93 -23.23
CA GLU A 22 -0.07 -3.81 -23.76
C GLU A 22 -0.91 -5.08 -23.52
N ALA A 23 -0.29 -6.26 -23.46
CA ALA A 23 -1.02 -7.52 -23.23
C ALA A 23 -1.58 -7.60 -21.80
N LEU A 24 -0.85 -7.10 -20.80
CA LEU A 24 -1.27 -7.16 -19.40
C LEU A 24 -2.44 -6.20 -19.09
N LEU A 25 -2.45 -5.01 -19.68
CA LEU A 25 -3.59 -4.08 -19.55
C LEU A 25 -4.86 -4.65 -20.21
N ARG A 26 -4.73 -5.49 -21.24
CA ARG A 26 -5.86 -6.24 -21.82
C ARG A 26 -6.33 -7.37 -20.90
N ASP A 27 -5.42 -8.05 -20.22
CA ASP A 27 -5.76 -9.16 -19.30
C ASP A 27 -6.37 -8.67 -17.97
N LEU A 28 -5.89 -7.56 -17.40
CA LEU A 28 -6.55 -6.88 -16.27
C LEU A 28 -7.98 -6.45 -16.61
N GLY A 29 -8.27 -6.23 -17.89
CA GLY A 29 -9.62 -5.94 -18.39
C GLY A 29 -10.59 -7.12 -18.33
N ARG A 30 -10.11 -8.37 -18.39
CA ARG A 30 -10.96 -9.58 -18.40
C ARG A 30 -11.27 -10.13 -17.01
N ALA A 31 -10.43 -9.88 -16.01
CA ALA A 31 -10.63 -10.38 -14.64
C ALA A 31 -11.73 -9.64 -13.84
N ALA A 32 -12.29 -8.56 -14.38
CA ALA A 32 -13.32 -7.74 -13.72
C ALA A 32 -14.77 -8.11 -14.10
N GLU A 33 -14.97 -9.13 -14.93
CA GLU A 33 -16.31 -9.59 -15.34
C GLU A 33 -16.63 -10.94 -14.68
N ASP A 34 -17.64 -10.91 -13.79
CA ASP A 34 -18.42 -12.02 -13.21
C ASP A 34 -17.81 -12.89 -12.06
N PRO A 35 -18.24 -12.71 -10.78
CA PRO A 35 -17.81 -13.52 -9.64
C PRO A 35 -18.78 -14.68 -9.33
N SER A 36 -19.35 -15.36 -10.33
CA SER A 36 -20.36 -16.41 -10.12
C SER A 36 -19.99 -17.80 -10.67
N ALA A 37 -18.80 -18.31 -10.34
CA ALA A 37 -18.52 -19.75 -10.45
C ALA A 37 -17.34 -20.20 -9.57
N THR A 38 -17.58 -20.40 -8.27
CA THR A 38 -16.63 -21.11 -7.41
C THR A 38 -16.91 -22.61 -7.48
N THR A 39 -16.22 -23.30 -8.40
CA THR A 39 -16.10 -24.77 -8.34
C THR A 39 -15.06 -25.13 -7.30
N THR A 40 -15.51 -25.84 -6.26
CA THR A 40 -14.69 -26.50 -5.23
C THR A 40 -13.65 -27.41 -5.89
N ARG A 41 -12.38 -27.04 -5.79
CA ARG A 41 -11.25 -27.92 -6.14
C ARG A 41 -10.41 -28.18 -4.90
N THR A 42 -10.82 -29.21 -4.16
CA THR A 42 -10.09 -29.83 -3.06
C THR A 42 -8.78 -30.41 -3.60
N THR A 43 -7.64 -29.87 -3.17
CA THR A 43 -6.32 -30.50 -3.38
C THR A 43 -5.91 -31.15 -2.07
N SER A 44 -6.11 -32.47 -1.99
CA SER A 44 -5.58 -33.32 -0.94
C SER A 44 -4.34 -34.02 -1.50
N THR A 45 -3.15 -33.55 -1.12
CA THR A 45 -1.89 -34.23 -1.39
C THR A 45 -1.59 -35.19 -0.25
N ARG A 46 -2.02 -36.45 -0.44
CA ARG A 46 -1.67 -37.58 0.40
C ARG A 46 -0.40 -38.23 -0.15
N THR A 47 0.69 -38.12 0.61
CA THR A 47 1.96 -38.80 0.34
C THR A 47 1.83 -40.28 0.70
N THR A 48 1.87 -41.18 -0.29
CA THR A 48 2.07 -42.61 -0.07
C THR A 48 3.45 -43.02 -0.61
N ALA A 49 4.33 -43.41 0.30
CA ALA A 49 5.60 -44.06 -0.01
C ALA A 49 5.31 -45.42 -0.66
N THR A 50 5.93 -45.68 -1.80
CA THR A 50 5.98 -47.03 -2.39
C THR A 50 7.44 -47.41 -2.59
N THR A 51 7.87 -48.41 -1.81
CA THR A 51 9.14 -49.10 -1.89
C THR A 51 9.21 -49.89 -3.19
N THR A 52 10.20 -49.61 -4.04
CA THR A 52 10.56 -50.48 -5.16
C THR A 52 12.04 -50.81 -5.07
N THR A 53 12.31 -52.02 -4.58
CA THR A 53 13.56 -52.78 -4.70
C THR A 53 13.86 -53.03 -6.18
N ARG A 54 15.07 -52.71 -6.66
CA ARG A 54 15.55 -53.25 -7.94
C ARG A 54 17.03 -53.61 -7.90
N ASN A 55 17.24 -54.85 -8.33
CA ASN A 55 18.44 -55.66 -8.38
C ASN A 55 19.69 -55.01 -8.99
N THR A 56 20.81 -55.42 -8.39
CA THR A 56 22.18 -55.46 -8.91
C THR A 56 22.35 -56.47 -10.05
N ASN A 57 23.14 -56.14 -11.07
CA ASN A 57 24.31 -56.93 -11.52
C ASN A 57 25.01 -56.35 -12.77
N HIS A 58 26.36 -56.34 -12.69
CA HIS A 58 27.42 -56.61 -13.69
C HIS A 58 27.35 -55.96 -15.09
N ASN A 59 28.41 -55.63 -15.82
CA ASN A 59 29.88 -55.60 -15.73
C ASN A 59 30.30 -54.89 -17.03
N ASN A 60 31.38 -54.10 -17.02
CA ASN A 60 32.45 -54.12 -18.06
C ASN A 60 33.40 -52.92 -17.89
N ASP A 61 34.53 -53.23 -17.28
CA ASP A 61 35.88 -53.11 -17.85
C ASP A 61 36.00 -52.45 -19.25
N THR A 62 36.80 -51.37 -19.35
CA THR A 62 37.64 -51.02 -20.53
C THR A 62 38.55 -49.82 -20.19
N SER A 63 39.84 -50.15 -20.02
CA SER A 63 41.08 -49.40 -20.33
C SER A 63 41.29 -47.94 -19.91
N GLN A 64 42.37 -47.78 -19.14
CA GLN A 64 43.04 -46.57 -18.69
C GLN A 64 43.80 -45.83 -19.80
N LEU A 65 43.80 -44.50 -19.75
CA LEU A 65 44.82 -43.60 -20.31
C LEU A 65 45.25 -42.59 -19.21
N PRO A 66 46.55 -42.34 -19.00
CA PRO A 66 47.01 -41.43 -17.95
C PRO A 66 46.94 -39.98 -18.42
N SER A 67 45.93 -39.25 -17.95
CA SER A 67 45.84 -37.80 -18.10
C SER A 67 46.34 -37.13 -16.83
N ALA A 68 47.41 -36.34 -16.94
CA ALA A 68 47.98 -35.59 -15.83
C ALA A 68 46.94 -34.63 -15.21
N PRO A 69 46.85 -34.52 -13.87
CA PRO A 69 45.89 -33.63 -13.23
C PRO A 69 46.43 -32.20 -13.29
N LEU A 70 45.91 -31.41 -14.23
CA LEU A 70 45.94 -29.96 -14.12
C LEU A 70 45.10 -29.57 -12.90
N GLN A 71 45.77 -29.37 -11.77
CA GLN A 71 45.22 -28.74 -10.58
C GLN A 71 44.77 -27.33 -10.94
N ALA A 72 43.51 -27.19 -11.34
CA ALA A 72 42.84 -25.91 -11.31
C ALA A 72 42.89 -25.41 -9.86
N PRO A 73 43.25 -24.13 -9.61
CA PRO A 73 43.28 -23.61 -8.27
C PRO A 73 41.89 -23.82 -7.67
N ALA A 74 41.84 -24.52 -6.53
CA ALA A 74 40.68 -24.60 -5.64
C ALA A 74 40.43 -23.19 -5.08
N SER A 75 39.98 -22.30 -5.96
CA SER A 75 39.41 -21.01 -5.65
C SER A 75 38.15 -21.30 -4.87
N LEU A 76 38.27 -21.34 -3.54
CA LEU A 76 37.43 -20.61 -2.58
C LEU A 76 36.03 -20.26 -3.12
N PHE A 77 35.26 -21.27 -3.54
CA PHE A 77 33.81 -21.16 -3.58
C PHE A 77 33.38 -21.19 -2.12
N GLU A 78 33.57 -20.07 -1.43
CA GLU A 78 32.78 -19.82 -0.24
C GLU A 78 31.33 -20.09 -0.64
N PRO A 79 30.63 -21.01 0.06
CA PRO A 79 29.22 -21.25 -0.23
C PRO A 79 28.55 -19.90 -0.10
N ARG A 80 28.10 -19.34 -1.23
CA ARG A 80 27.37 -18.07 -1.24
C ARG A 80 26.26 -18.25 -0.21
N PRO A 81 26.21 -17.43 0.86
CA PRO A 81 25.09 -17.45 1.78
C PRO A 81 23.83 -17.48 0.94
N ARG A 82 22.93 -18.43 1.23
CA ARG A 82 21.71 -18.59 0.43
C ARG A 82 21.07 -17.22 0.40
N SER A 83 20.98 -16.63 -0.78
CA SER A 83 20.55 -15.24 -0.95
C SER A 83 19.12 -15.00 -0.42
N ALA A 84 18.40 -16.09 -0.12
CA ALA A 84 17.18 -16.13 0.67
C ALA A 84 17.27 -15.49 2.07
N GLU A 85 18.44 -15.32 2.69
CA GLU A 85 18.50 -14.76 4.05
C GLU A 85 18.42 -13.23 4.11
N ARG A 86 18.62 -12.53 2.97
CA ARG A 86 18.79 -11.06 2.93
C ARG A 86 17.60 -10.28 2.39
N TYR A 87 16.49 -10.92 1.99
CA TYR A 87 15.33 -10.18 1.44
C TYR A 87 14.70 -9.22 2.46
N ALA A 88 14.92 -9.46 3.75
CA ALA A 88 14.42 -8.62 4.84
C ALA A 88 15.36 -7.44 5.18
N ASP A 89 16.53 -7.34 4.53
CA ASP A 89 17.42 -6.20 4.72
C ASP A 89 16.71 -4.91 4.28
N PRO A 90 16.91 -3.78 5.00
CA PRO A 90 16.28 -2.51 4.63
C PRO A 90 16.56 -2.04 3.19
N SER A 91 17.73 -2.37 2.65
CA SER A 91 18.11 -2.07 1.26
C SER A 91 17.44 -2.98 0.22
N GLN A 92 16.85 -4.11 0.66
CA GLN A 92 16.17 -5.11 -0.19
C GLN A 92 14.65 -5.08 -0.09
N THR A 93 14.12 -4.17 0.72
CA THR A 93 12.68 -4.00 0.93
C THR A 93 12.22 -2.66 0.38
N LEU A 94 11.19 -2.70 -0.47
CA LEU A 94 10.46 -1.54 -0.99
C LEU A 94 9.05 -1.56 -0.41
N ILE A 95 8.66 -0.46 0.25
CA ILE A 95 7.34 -0.34 0.88
C ILE A 95 6.54 0.77 0.19
N PHE A 96 5.43 0.39 -0.43
CA PHE A 96 4.39 1.28 -0.92
C PHE A 96 3.31 1.47 0.15
N LEU A 97 2.95 2.73 0.39
CA LEU A 97 1.86 3.12 1.28
C LEU A 97 0.88 3.97 0.48
N ASP A 98 -0.41 3.74 0.62
CA ASP A 98 -1.40 4.73 0.22
C ASP A 98 -1.54 5.83 1.30
N TRP A 99 -2.04 7.01 0.91
CA TRP A 99 -2.27 8.13 1.82
C TRP A 99 -3.72 8.17 2.34
N ASP A 100 -4.71 8.21 1.45
CA ASP A 100 -6.08 8.59 1.76
C ASP A 100 -6.84 7.40 2.38
N ASP A 101 -7.40 7.59 3.58
CA ASP A 101 -8.04 6.57 4.43
C ASP A 101 -7.18 5.34 4.81
N THR A 102 -5.93 5.30 4.32
CA THR A 102 -4.89 4.37 4.75
C THR A 102 -4.03 4.95 5.88
N LEU A 103 -3.38 6.10 5.64
CA LEU A 103 -2.55 6.80 6.63
C LEU A 103 -3.25 8.03 7.19
N PHE A 104 -3.98 8.74 6.33
CA PHE A 104 -4.67 9.99 6.61
C PHE A 104 -6.19 9.79 6.56
N PRO A 105 -6.94 10.15 7.61
CA PRO A 105 -8.39 9.92 7.72
C PRO A 105 -9.21 10.91 6.86
N THR A 106 -9.01 10.89 5.55
CA THR A 106 -9.61 11.82 4.58
C THR A 106 -11.14 11.81 4.66
N THR A 107 -11.77 10.63 4.63
CA THR A 107 -13.23 10.50 4.71
C THR A 107 -13.77 11.02 6.05
N GLU A 108 -13.12 10.67 7.16
CA GLU A 108 -13.56 11.11 8.49
C GLU A 108 -13.46 12.63 8.64
N LEU A 109 -12.35 13.23 8.21
CA LEU A 109 -12.11 14.66 8.39
C LEU A 109 -12.96 15.53 7.47
N PHE A 110 -13.07 15.17 6.19
CA PHE A 110 -13.69 16.06 5.21
C PHE A 110 -15.14 15.73 4.93
N GLU A 111 -15.56 14.46 5.01
CA GLU A 111 -16.96 14.09 4.76
C GLU A 111 -17.77 14.05 6.06
N ARG A 112 -17.26 13.39 7.10
CA ARG A 112 -18.00 13.23 8.36
C ARG A 112 -17.89 14.47 9.24
N TRP A 113 -16.68 14.99 9.46
CA TRP A 113 -16.46 16.21 10.27
C TRP A 113 -16.69 17.50 9.48
N ARG A 114 -16.81 17.40 8.15
CA ARG A 114 -17.05 18.54 7.25
C ARG A 114 -16.02 19.66 7.41
N LEU A 115 -14.76 19.30 7.65
CA LEU A 115 -13.70 20.28 7.61
C LEU A 115 -13.58 20.85 6.19
N PRO A 116 -13.32 22.15 6.03
CA PRO A 116 -13.12 22.72 4.70
C PRO A 116 -11.88 22.10 4.05
N MET A 117 -12.02 21.59 2.83
CA MET A 117 -10.86 21.16 2.06
C MET A 117 -9.95 22.36 1.75
N PHE A 118 -8.64 22.13 1.77
CA PHE A 118 -7.66 23.13 1.39
C PHE A 118 -7.95 23.65 -0.03
N GLY A 119 -8.03 24.96 -0.22
CA GLY A 119 -7.85 25.57 -1.53
C GLY A 119 -9.08 25.83 -2.42
N HIS A 120 -10.32 25.73 -1.94
CA HIS A 120 -11.48 26.12 -2.78
C HIS A 120 -11.90 27.60 -2.72
N GLY A 121 -11.23 28.47 -1.95
CA GLY A 121 -11.58 29.90 -1.99
C GLY A 121 -11.25 30.72 -0.76
N PHE A 122 -9.99 30.77 -0.34
CA PHE A 122 -9.48 31.99 0.27
C PHE A 122 -8.57 32.65 -0.75
N GLY A 123 -9.17 33.53 -1.55
CA GLY A 123 -8.48 34.33 -2.54
C GLY A 123 -7.25 34.98 -1.94
N ALA A 124 -6.15 34.88 -2.65
CA ALA A 124 -4.87 35.51 -2.36
C ALA A 124 -4.91 37.07 -2.44
N GLU A 125 -6.08 37.71 -2.32
CA GLU A 125 -6.26 39.15 -2.54
C GLU A 125 -6.48 39.99 -1.27
N HIS A 126 -6.66 39.40 -0.09
CA HIS A 126 -6.99 40.17 1.13
C HIS A 126 -6.04 40.02 2.32
N ALA A 127 -4.79 39.58 2.11
CA ALA A 127 -3.80 39.48 3.18
C ALA A 127 -2.44 40.11 2.83
N VAL A 128 -2.45 41.32 2.25
CA VAL A 128 -1.32 42.27 2.34
C VAL A 128 -1.78 43.45 3.19
N ARG A 129 -1.73 43.30 4.52
CA ARG A 129 -1.49 44.37 5.52
C ARG A 129 -1.75 43.83 6.94
N ARG A 130 -0.68 43.42 7.61
CA ARG A 130 -0.22 43.93 8.92
C ARG A 130 0.85 43.00 9.50
N SER A 131 2.08 43.47 9.36
CA SER A 131 3.17 43.51 10.35
C SER A 131 3.24 42.44 11.46
N GLN A 132 4.33 41.67 11.39
CA GLN A 132 5.35 41.50 12.43
C GLN A 132 4.89 41.38 13.89
N SER A 133 5.04 40.19 14.46
CA SER A 133 5.54 39.96 15.82
C SER A 133 5.74 38.46 16.03
N ALA A 134 6.92 38.10 16.51
CA ALA A 134 7.41 36.74 16.71
C ALA A 134 6.81 36.07 17.97
N ASP A 135 7.08 34.76 18.06
CA ASP A 135 6.95 33.85 19.20
C ASP A 135 5.66 33.00 19.34
N ASP A 136 5.88 31.69 19.18
CA ASP A 136 5.15 30.51 19.71
C ASP A 136 3.61 30.50 19.67
N LYS A 137 3.03 30.49 18.46
CA LYS A 137 1.56 30.37 18.25
C LYS A 137 1.13 29.44 17.10
N CYS A 138 1.71 28.25 16.97
CA CYS A 138 1.31 27.32 15.90
C CYS A 138 0.15 26.36 16.23
N PHE A 139 -0.55 26.49 17.38
CA PHE A 139 -1.73 25.64 17.64
C PHE A 139 -2.95 26.33 18.27
N ASN A 140 -2.81 27.54 18.82
CA ASN A 140 -3.92 28.28 19.46
C ASN A 140 -4.82 29.09 18.51
N LYS A 141 -4.70 28.94 17.18
CA LYS A 141 -5.57 29.62 16.20
C LYS A 141 -6.74 28.78 15.67
N LEU A 142 -7.00 27.60 16.24
CA LEU A 142 -8.23 26.84 16.05
C LEU A 142 -9.36 27.25 17.02
N THR A 143 -9.28 28.44 17.62
CA THR A 143 -10.37 28.98 18.45
C THR A 143 -11.47 29.58 17.57
N GLN A 144 -12.62 28.91 17.60
CA GLN A 144 -13.97 29.42 17.28
C GLN A 144 -14.18 29.89 15.83
N PRO A 145 -14.79 29.07 14.96
CA PRO A 145 -15.47 29.64 13.80
C PRO A 145 -16.58 30.58 14.31
N LYS A 146 -16.44 31.88 14.08
CA LYS A 146 -17.58 32.80 14.11
C LYS A 146 -18.49 32.43 12.94
N PHE A 147 -19.43 31.53 13.17
CA PHE A 147 -20.53 31.28 12.24
C PHE A 147 -21.60 32.38 12.44
N PRO A 148 -21.97 33.15 11.42
CA PRO A 148 -23.31 33.68 11.36
C PRO A 148 -24.24 32.50 11.02
N ASN A 149 -25.08 32.10 11.98
CA ASN A 149 -26.19 31.19 11.72
C ASN A 149 -27.41 32.03 11.30
N PRO A 150 -27.81 31.99 10.01
CA PRO A 150 -29.23 32.11 9.73
C PRO A 150 -29.67 31.07 8.69
N LEU A 151 -29.50 29.77 8.97
CA LEU A 151 -30.12 28.72 8.13
C LEU A 151 -30.69 27.54 8.94
N ALA A 152 -31.07 27.77 10.20
CA ALA A 152 -31.79 26.79 11.02
C ALA A 152 -33.33 26.90 10.93
N ARG A 153 -33.89 27.60 9.92
CA ARG A 153 -35.36 27.81 9.82
C ARG A 153 -36.00 27.53 8.45
N ALA A 154 -35.29 26.88 7.51
CA ALA A 154 -35.81 26.64 6.15
C ALA A 154 -35.84 25.15 5.72
N PHE A 155 -35.96 24.20 6.65
CA PHE A 155 -36.15 22.77 6.31
C PHE A 155 -37.24 22.11 7.16
N SER A 156 -38.41 22.77 7.27
CA SER A 156 -39.62 22.18 7.87
C SER A 156 -40.84 22.22 6.95
N ALA A 157 -40.69 22.55 5.66
CA ALA A 157 -41.82 22.66 4.75
C ALA A 157 -41.44 22.31 3.29
N ALA A 158 -40.96 21.08 3.05
CA ALA A 158 -40.85 20.53 1.69
C ALA A 158 -40.72 18.99 1.66
N SER A 159 -41.49 18.28 2.50
CA SER A 159 -41.58 16.81 2.39
C SER A 159 -43.02 16.36 2.64
N SER A 160 -43.92 16.77 1.76
CA SER A 160 -45.25 16.19 1.65
C SER A 160 -45.79 16.45 0.25
N ALA A 161 -45.37 15.61 -0.72
CA ALA A 161 -46.11 15.21 -1.93
C ALA A 161 -45.16 14.70 -3.01
N ALA A 162 -44.71 13.44 -2.91
CA ALA A 162 -44.29 12.62 -4.06
C ALA A 162 -43.88 11.21 -3.62
N SER A 163 -44.86 10.36 -3.26
CA SER A 163 -44.68 8.89 -3.33
C SER A 163 -46.02 8.21 -3.12
N ALA A 164 -46.81 8.16 -4.18
CA ALA A 164 -47.82 7.14 -4.33
C ALA A 164 -47.66 6.54 -5.72
N THR A 165 -47.57 5.21 -5.76
CA THR A 165 -47.63 4.34 -6.96
C THR A 165 -46.28 3.98 -7.58
N LEU A 166 -45.61 2.94 -7.06
CA LEU A 166 -45.27 1.68 -7.77
C LEU A 166 -44.27 0.82 -6.95
N GLY A 167 -44.54 -0.48 -6.85
CA GLY A 167 -43.50 -1.51 -6.66
C GLY A 167 -43.32 -2.11 -5.27
N ARG A 168 -44.28 -2.93 -4.81
CA ARG A 168 -44.02 -4.01 -3.85
C ARG A 168 -43.11 -5.06 -4.51
N ALA A 169 -41.86 -5.17 -4.07
CA ALA A 169 -41.09 -6.42 -3.91
C ALA A 169 -39.59 -6.12 -3.78
N PHE A 170 -39.15 -5.67 -2.60
CA PHE A 170 -37.82 -5.90 -2.00
C PHE A 170 -37.85 -5.22 -0.63
N ARG A 171 -38.37 -5.92 0.39
CA ARG A 171 -38.34 -5.45 1.77
C ARG A 171 -36.93 -5.70 2.33
N ALA A 172 -35.95 -4.94 1.84
CA ALA A 172 -34.72 -4.75 2.57
C ALA A 172 -35.11 -4.19 3.94
N LYS A 173 -34.74 -4.87 5.03
CA LYS A 173 -34.84 -4.30 6.37
C LYS A 173 -34.08 -2.99 6.34
N ALA A 174 -34.79 -1.87 6.33
CA ALA A 174 -34.21 -0.57 6.63
C ALA A 174 -33.60 -0.73 8.03
N LEU A 175 -32.28 -0.84 8.10
CA LEU A 175 -31.56 -0.75 9.37
C LEU A 175 -31.99 0.57 9.99
N PRO A 176 -32.37 0.60 11.28
CA PRO A 176 -32.70 1.84 11.95
C PRO A 176 -31.54 2.80 11.71
N VAL A 177 -31.82 3.98 11.17
CA VAL A 177 -30.87 5.09 11.10
C VAL A 177 -30.49 5.36 12.54
N SER A 178 -29.36 4.80 12.96
CA SER A 178 -28.90 4.84 14.34
C SER A 178 -28.81 6.29 14.77
N SER A 179 -29.44 6.58 15.89
CA SER A 179 -29.46 7.85 16.61
C SER A 179 -28.12 8.58 16.54
N GLU A 180 -28.17 9.77 15.93
CA GLU A 180 -27.25 10.90 16.02
C GLU A 180 -25.75 10.63 15.81
N ASN A 181 -25.28 10.98 14.60
CA ASN A 181 -23.90 11.41 14.36
C ASN A 181 -23.63 12.73 15.12
N VAL A 182 -23.63 12.70 16.46
CA VAL A 182 -23.19 13.85 17.26
C VAL A 182 -21.70 14.00 17.01
N LEU A 183 -21.33 15.08 16.31
CA LEU A 183 -19.93 15.43 16.12
C LEU A 183 -19.24 15.52 17.49
N PRO A 184 -18.05 14.90 17.67
CA PRO A 184 -17.33 15.02 18.93
C PRO A 184 -17.05 16.50 19.25
N SER A 185 -17.00 16.84 20.54
CA SER A 185 -16.61 18.19 20.95
C SER A 185 -15.22 18.54 20.40
N ALA A 186 -14.94 19.83 20.21
CA ALA A 186 -13.63 20.27 19.68
C ALA A 186 -12.45 19.73 20.50
N ALA A 187 -12.59 19.62 21.83
CA ALA A 187 -11.59 19.03 22.70
C ALA A 187 -11.39 17.52 22.43
N ALA A 188 -12.48 16.79 22.20
CA ALA A 188 -12.43 15.38 21.82
C ALA A 188 -11.80 15.20 20.44
N GLN A 189 -12.20 15.99 19.44
CA GLN A 189 -11.60 15.99 18.09
C GLN A 189 -10.09 16.23 18.15
N HIS A 190 -9.65 17.22 18.93
CA HIS A 190 -8.24 17.52 19.12
C HIS A 190 -7.47 16.38 19.79
N LYS A 191 -8.08 15.70 20.78
CA LYS A 191 -7.48 14.51 21.40
C LYS A 191 -7.32 13.37 20.39
N LEU A 192 -8.35 13.12 19.56
CA LEU A 192 -8.32 12.09 18.51
C LEU A 192 -7.22 12.37 17.48
N LEU A 193 -7.15 13.60 16.96
CA LEU A 193 -6.12 14.03 16.01
C LEU A 193 -4.70 13.87 16.58
N ARG A 194 -4.46 14.26 17.84
CA ARG A 194 -3.15 14.08 18.48
C ARG A 194 -2.76 12.61 18.62
N ASN A 195 -3.72 11.74 18.99
CA ASN A 195 -3.45 10.31 19.14
C ASN A 195 -3.13 9.66 17.80
N TRP A 196 -3.88 10.00 16.76
CA TRP A 196 -3.63 9.55 15.39
C TRP A 196 -2.27 10.03 14.88
N ALA A 197 -1.96 11.32 15.03
CA ALA A 197 -0.68 11.89 14.58
C ALA A 197 0.52 11.18 15.21
N LYS A 198 0.48 10.92 16.53
CA LYS A 198 1.51 10.15 17.23
C LYS A 198 1.63 8.70 16.75
N ALA A 199 0.49 8.06 16.45
CA ALA A 199 0.48 6.70 15.92
C ALA A 199 1.09 6.64 14.51
N LEU A 200 0.77 7.61 13.66
CA LEU A 200 1.30 7.72 12.30
C LEU A 200 2.81 7.99 12.31
N GLU A 201 3.28 8.94 13.12
CA GLU A 201 4.71 9.23 13.30
C GLU A 201 5.48 7.96 13.68
N ALA A 202 5.05 7.28 14.74
CA ALA A 202 5.71 6.08 15.19
C ALA A 202 5.65 4.91 14.18
N TYR A 203 4.57 4.83 13.39
CA TYR A 203 4.47 3.86 12.30
C TYR A 203 5.47 4.18 11.18
N LEU A 204 5.51 5.43 10.71
CA LEU A 204 6.40 5.86 9.64
C LEU A 204 7.88 5.75 10.04
N GLU A 205 8.23 6.09 11.28
CA GLU A 205 9.58 5.84 11.81
C GLU A 205 9.94 4.35 11.73
N THR A 206 9.03 3.48 12.15
CA THR A 206 9.25 2.02 12.15
C THR A 206 9.44 1.50 10.73
N VAL A 207 8.59 1.86 9.76
CA VAL A 207 8.76 1.41 8.37
C VAL A 207 10.08 1.93 7.76
N CYS A 208 10.51 3.14 8.10
CA CYS A 208 11.81 3.68 7.69
C CYS A 208 13.01 2.99 8.36
N THR A 209 12.83 2.25 9.45
CA THR A 209 13.89 1.37 9.99
C THR A 209 13.97 0.03 9.27
N LEU A 210 12.89 -0.38 8.61
CA LEU A 210 12.76 -1.66 7.93
C LEU A 210 12.98 -1.57 6.41
N SER A 211 13.02 -0.36 5.86
CA SER A 211 13.20 -0.11 4.44
C SER A 211 13.86 1.24 4.23
N GLU A 212 14.88 1.26 3.36
CA GLU A 212 15.50 2.49 2.85
C GLU A 212 14.64 3.15 1.75
N HIS A 213 13.61 2.44 1.27
CA HIS A 213 12.77 2.84 0.15
C HIS A 213 11.29 2.78 0.55
N VAL A 214 10.85 3.82 1.26
CA VAL A 214 9.43 3.99 1.62
C VAL A 214 8.80 5.04 0.71
N VAL A 215 7.73 4.66 0.01
CA VAL A 215 7.06 5.50 -0.96
C VAL A 215 5.56 5.58 -0.66
N ILE A 216 5.07 6.78 -0.41
CA ILE A 216 3.64 7.08 -0.44
C ILE A 216 3.24 7.27 -1.90
N VAL A 217 2.30 6.47 -2.39
CA VAL A 217 1.75 6.61 -3.74
C VAL A 217 0.28 7.02 -3.60
N THR A 218 -0.11 8.20 -4.07
CA THR A 218 -1.48 8.73 -3.94
C THR A 218 -2.07 9.11 -5.30
N ASN A 219 -3.40 9.00 -5.43
CA ASN A 219 -4.17 9.51 -6.58
C ASN A 219 -4.69 10.94 -6.37
N ALA A 220 -4.39 11.56 -5.22
CA ALA A 220 -4.67 12.97 -4.98
C ALA A 220 -3.87 13.86 -5.92
N LYS A 221 -4.21 15.15 -5.96
CA LYS A 221 -3.43 16.13 -6.73
C LYS A 221 -2.30 16.70 -5.89
N PHE A 222 -1.17 17.03 -6.50
CA PHE A 222 -0.16 17.86 -5.84
C PHE A 222 -0.75 19.25 -5.49
N PRO A 223 -0.49 19.83 -4.30
CA PRO A 223 0.34 19.36 -3.18
C PRO A 223 -0.49 18.81 -1.99
N TRP A 224 -1.46 17.92 -2.23
CA TRP A 224 -2.42 17.46 -1.21
C TRP A 224 -1.77 16.90 0.06
N VAL A 225 -0.78 16.02 -0.10
CA VAL A 225 -0.08 15.38 1.03
C VAL A 225 0.70 16.43 1.82
N GLU A 226 1.35 17.37 1.15
CA GLU A 226 2.07 18.46 1.78
C GLU A 226 1.14 19.37 2.59
N ASP A 227 -0.01 19.74 2.03
CA ASP A 227 -0.98 20.60 2.70
C ASP A 227 -1.57 19.90 3.93
N CYS A 228 -1.84 18.60 3.83
CA CYS A 228 -2.24 17.76 4.96
C CYS A 228 -1.16 17.71 6.03
N VAL A 229 0.09 17.44 5.66
CA VAL A 229 1.23 17.38 6.60
C VAL A 229 1.46 18.74 7.26
N LYS A 230 1.41 19.82 6.49
CA LYS A 230 1.59 21.19 6.98
C LYS A 230 0.56 21.55 8.05
N SER A 231 -0.69 21.12 7.86
CA SER A 231 -1.83 21.53 8.67
C SER A 231 -2.10 20.61 9.86
N PHE A 232 -1.96 19.31 9.68
CA PHE A 232 -2.34 18.30 10.68
C PHE A 232 -1.15 17.57 11.30
N LEU A 233 -0.01 17.49 10.60
CA LEU A 233 1.13 16.65 10.98
C LEU A 233 2.48 17.39 10.88
N PRO A 234 2.63 18.60 11.47
CA PRO A 234 3.83 19.41 11.27
C PRO A 234 5.13 18.70 11.68
N ASN A 235 5.07 17.76 12.63
CA ASN A 235 6.22 16.97 13.06
C ASN A 235 6.74 16.01 11.97
N LEU A 236 5.89 15.62 11.01
CA LEU A 236 6.28 14.70 9.93
C LEU A 236 6.99 15.38 8.76
N ARG A 237 7.12 16.71 8.76
CA ARG A 237 7.75 17.45 7.65
C ARG A 237 9.20 17.04 7.39
N SER A 238 9.95 16.65 8.42
CA SER A 238 11.33 16.16 8.24
C SER A 238 11.38 14.73 7.72
N LEU A 239 10.32 13.95 7.96
CA LEU A 239 10.25 12.54 7.60
C LEU A 239 9.74 12.35 6.16
N ILE A 240 8.74 13.15 5.76
CA ILE A 240 8.13 13.10 4.44
C ILE A 240 8.81 14.11 3.52
N SER A 241 9.47 13.59 2.50
CA SER A 241 10.13 14.35 1.44
C SER A 241 9.15 14.72 0.35
N SER A 242 8.91 16.01 0.22
CA SER A 242 8.19 16.60 -0.88
C SER A 242 9.18 17.18 -1.87
N GLY A 243 9.68 16.34 -2.77
CA GLY A 243 10.37 16.83 -3.97
C GLY A 243 9.34 17.31 -4.99
N PRO A 244 9.60 18.40 -5.74
CA PRO A 244 8.77 18.72 -6.90
C PRO A 244 8.72 17.50 -7.83
N ALA A 245 7.55 17.21 -8.40
CA ALA A 245 7.39 16.14 -9.36
C ALA A 245 8.41 16.33 -10.51
N GLY A 246 9.47 15.51 -10.52
CA GLY A 246 10.54 15.58 -11.53
C GLY A 246 11.85 16.26 -11.09
N GLY A 247 11.98 16.74 -9.85
CA GLY A 247 13.24 17.27 -9.34
C GLY A 247 14.28 16.16 -9.12
N ALA A 248 15.48 16.32 -9.69
CA ALA A 248 16.58 15.35 -9.62
C ALA A 248 17.15 15.13 -8.20
N HIS A 249 16.74 15.94 -7.23
CA HIS A 249 17.18 15.81 -5.84
C HIS A 249 16.00 15.50 -4.94
N PRO A 250 15.88 14.24 -4.44
CA PRO A 250 14.97 13.96 -3.34
C PRO A 250 15.38 14.85 -2.16
N GLY A 251 14.39 15.48 -1.52
CA GLY A 251 14.63 16.18 -0.26
C GLY A 251 15.22 15.23 0.80
N PRO A 252 15.66 15.77 1.95
CA PRO A 252 16.32 14.99 3.00
C PRO A 252 15.40 14.01 3.74
N GLY A 253 14.08 14.05 3.52
CA GLY A 253 13.11 13.14 4.13
C GLY A 253 13.23 11.70 3.61
N LYS A 254 12.93 10.76 4.51
CA LYS A 254 13.05 9.30 4.32
C LYS A 254 11.87 8.68 3.57
N VAL A 255 10.72 9.36 3.54
CA VAL A 255 9.51 8.88 2.85
C VAL A 255 9.26 9.73 1.63
N LYS A 256 9.29 9.11 0.44
CA LYS A 256 9.02 9.80 -0.83
C LYS A 256 7.52 9.84 -1.12
N VAL A 257 6.99 10.95 -1.63
CA VAL A 257 5.61 11.04 -2.13
C VAL A 257 5.60 10.98 -3.65
N VAL A 258 4.73 10.16 -4.22
CA VAL A 258 4.48 10.04 -5.66
C VAL A 258 3.00 10.26 -5.95
N TYR A 259 2.74 11.30 -6.73
CA TYR A 259 1.42 11.66 -7.24
C TYR A 259 1.15 10.90 -8.54
N ALA A 260 0.35 9.84 -8.44
CA ALA A 260 0.20 8.83 -9.48
C ALA A 260 -0.49 9.36 -10.74
N ARG A 261 -1.47 10.27 -10.59
CA ARG A 261 -2.20 10.85 -11.73
C ARG A 261 -1.32 11.74 -12.58
N GLU A 262 -0.58 12.63 -11.95
CA GLU A 262 0.35 13.55 -12.58
C GLU A 262 1.45 12.79 -13.32
N LEU A 263 1.95 11.71 -12.73
CA LEU A 263 2.89 10.83 -13.40
C LEU A 263 2.27 10.17 -14.65
N LEU A 264 1.04 9.67 -14.55
CA LEU A 264 0.36 9.07 -15.70
C LEU A 264 0.15 10.10 -16.81
N GLU A 265 -0.24 11.33 -16.46
CA GLU A 265 -0.37 12.45 -17.40
C GLU A 265 0.98 12.80 -18.05
N GLU A 266 2.07 12.85 -17.29
CA GLU A 266 3.43 13.06 -17.79
C GLU A 266 3.83 11.96 -18.80
N MET A 267 3.54 10.69 -18.48
CA MET A 267 3.83 9.56 -19.37
C MET A 267 3.00 9.61 -20.67
N LYS A 268 1.72 10.00 -20.57
CA LYS A 268 0.85 10.24 -21.73
C LYS A 268 1.39 11.37 -22.60
N GLN A 269 1.81 12.49 -22.01
CA GLN A 269 2.40 13.63 -22.73
C GLN A 269 3.71 13.27 -23.45
N LYS A 270 4.52 12.39 -22.86
CA LYS A 270 5.77 11.90 -23.46
C LYS A 270 5.57 10.81 -24.53
N GLY A 271 4.32 10.41 -24.79
CA GLY A 271 4.02 9.31 -25.72
C GLY A 271 4.57 7.95 -25.27
N GLN A 272 4.85 7.78 -23.97
CA GLN A 272 5.38 6.53 -23.42
C GLN A 272 4.30 5.46 -23.28
N ILE A 273 3.03 5.88 -23.23
CA ILE A 273 1.86 5.00 -23.16
C ILE A 273 1.02 5.29 -24.41
N THR A 274 0.97 4.33 -25.33
CA THR A 274 0.07 4.33 -26.47
C THR A 274 -1.35 4.16 -25.95
N GLY A 275 -2.12 5.25 -25.92
CA GLY A 275 -3.51 5.21 -25.48
C GLY A 275 -4.37 4.37 -26.42
N ASP A 276 -4.58 3.09 -26.10
CA ASP A 276 -5.49 2.21 -26.84
C ASP A 276 -6.96 2.69 -26.73
N SER A 277 -7.25 3.63 -25.82
CA SER A 277 -8.61 4.07 -25.48
C SER A 277 -9.21 5.16 -26.38
N SER A 278 -8.44 5.87 -27.21
CA SER A 278 -8.96 7.02 -27.95
C SER A 278 -9.47 6.71 -29.37
N ARG A 279 -9.38 5.46 -29.85
CA ARG A 279 -9.85 5.09 -31.21
C ARG A 279 -11.19 4.37 -31.28
N SER A 280 -11.84 4.03 -30.17
CA SER A 280 -13.16 3.38 -30.19
C SER A 280 -14.32 4.36 -29.96
N SER A 281 -14.45 5.35 -30.83
CA SER A 281 -15.61 6.27 -30.89
C SER A 281 -16.80 5.63 -31.63
N SER A 282 -17.11 4.37 -31.33
CA SER A 282 -18.26 3.68 -31.90
C SER A 282 -19.52 4.13 -31.15
N ARG A 283 -20.41 4.84 -31.88
CA ARG A 283 -21.67 5.49 -31.45
C ARG A 283 -22.77 4.56 -30.88
N GLY A 284 -22.44 3.65 -29.97
CA GLY A 284 -23.39 2.66 -29.43
C GLY A 284 -23.95 2.99 -28.04
N ASN A 285 -25.27 3.19 -27.98
CA ASN A 285 -26.20 2.99 -26.85
C ASN A 285 -25.93 3.65 -25.46
N LEU A 286 -26.78 4.63 -25.10
CA LEU A 286 -26.60 5.58 -23.99
C LEU A 286 -26.80 4.99 -22.57
N SER A 287 -27.56 3.91 -22.40
CA SER A 287 -27.89 3.34 -21.09
C SER A 287 -26.79 2.44 -20.51
N SER A 288 -25.90 1.91 -21.36
CA SER A 288 -24.70 1.16 -20.95
C SER A 288 -23.58 2.07 -20.39
N LEU A 289 -23.74 3.39 -20.41
CA LEU A 289 -22.65 4.35 -20.16
C LEU A 289 -22.34 4.60 -18.67
N ARG A 290 -23.26 4.36 -17.73
CA ARG A 290 -23.00 4.69 -16.31
C ARG A 290 -22.14 3.64 -15.59
N LEU A 291 -22.40 2.35 -15.81
CA LEU A 291 -21.56 1.29 -15.26
C LEU A 291 -20.16 1.31 -15.89
N SER A 292 -20.07 1.69 -17.17
CA SER A 292 -18.79 1.85 -17.84
C SER A 292 -17.99 3.01 -17.26
N GLU A 293 -18.60 4.14 -16.89
CA GLU A 293 -17.86 5.28 -16.33
C GLU A 293 -17.14 4.93 -15.00
N LYS A 294 -17.82 4.22 -14.08
CA LYS A 294 -17.19 3.79 -12.82
C LYS A 294 -16.04 2.81 -13.08
N LEU A 295 -16.22 1.88 -14.01
CA LEU A 295 -15.18 0.91 -14.39
C LEU A 295 -14.01 1.60 -15.10
N ILE A 296 -14.27 2.55 -16.00
CA ILE A 296 -13.25 3.35 -16.69
C ILE A 296 -12.43 4.14 -15.67
N LYS A 297 -13.11 4.84 -14.75
CA LYS A 297 -12.44 5.59 -13.68
C LYS A 297 -11.62 4.67 -12.79
N SER A 298 -12.15 3.50 -12.43
CA SER A 298 -11.42 2.48 -11.66
C SER A 298 -10.16 2.02 -12.39
N ARG A 299 -10.25 1.73 -13.70
CA ARG A 299 -9.10 1.32 -14.51
C ARG A 299 -8.05 2.42 -14.63
N GLU A 300 -8.47 3.67 -14.79
CA GLU A 300 -7.54 4.80 -14.86
C GLU A 300 -6.79 5.00 -13.54
N VAL A 301 -7.47 4.93 -12.40
CA VAL A 301 -6.80 5.03 -11.09
C VAL A 301 -5.90 3.83 -10.79
N THR A 302 -6.28 2.62 -11.20
CA THR A 302 -5.39 1.44 -11.12
C THR A 302 -4.16 1.64 -12.00
N SER A 303 -4.33 2.07 -13.25
CA SER A 303 -3.23 2.30 -14.19
C SER A 303 -2.26 3.37 -13.67
N ALA A 304 -2.78 4.49 -13.14
CA ALA A 304 -1.96 5.52 -12.53
C ALA A 304 -1.09 4.98 -11.39
N LYS A 305 -1.71 4.26 -10.45
CA LYS A 305 -1.00 3.63 -9.32
C LYS A 305 0.03 2.60 -9.80
N PHE A 306 -0.33 1.75 -10.78
CA PHE A 306 0.56 0.76 -11.35
C PHE A 306 1.82 1.40 -11.94
N HIS A 307 1.67 2.40 -12.81
CA HIS A 307 2.83 3.06 -13.44
C HIS A 307 3.70 3.79 -12.42
N ALA A 308 3.10 4.40 -11.40
CA ALA A 308 3.82 4.99 -10.27
C ALA A 308 4.65 3.95 -9.51
N MET A 309 4.01 2.88 -9.04
CA MET A 309 4.71 1.81 -8.33
C MET A 309 5.77 1.13 -9.22
N TRP A 310 5.50 0.95 -10.51
CA TRP A 310 6.45 0.36 -11.46
C TRP A 310 7.69 1.21 -11.65
N ARG A 311 7.54 2.53 -11.80
CA ARG A 311 8.67 3.46 -11.94
C ARG A 311 9.58 3.41 -10.71
N GLU A 312 8.98 3.41 -9.53
CA GLU A 312 9.71 3.37 -8.27
C GLU A 312 10.38 2.00 -8.06
N ALA A 313 9.67 0.90 -8.35
CA ALA A 313 10.25 -0.44 -8.34
C ALA A 313 11.43 -0.58 -9.31
N LYS A 314 11.31 -0.02 -10.53
CA LYS A 314 12.39 -0.01 -11.51
C LYS A 314 13.60 0.78 -11.03
N THR A 315 13.37 1.91 -10.34
CA THR A 315 14.44 2.73 -9.76
C THR A 315 15.13 1.98 -8.64
N PHE A 316 14.36 1.44 -7.70
CA PHE A 316 14.82 0.57 -6.62
C PHE A 316 15.67 -0.60 -7.13
N TYR A 317 15.23 -1.26 -8.21
CA TYR A 317 15.97 -2.39 -8.79
C TYR A 317 17.25 -2.02 -9.53
N ARG A 318 17.39 -0.78 -9.99
CA ARG A 318 18.60 -0.32 -10.68
C ARG A 318 19.73 0.01 -9.72
N SER A 319 19.43 0.27 -8.45
CA SER A 319 20.41 0.70 -7.46
C SER A 319 21.43 -0.38 -7.07
N TYR A 320 21.24 -1.65 -7.46
CA TYR A 320 22.05 -2.76 -6.94
C TYR A 320 22.46 -3.79 -8.02
N PRO A 321 23.75 -3.89 -8.37
CA PRO A 321 24.28 -4.96 -9.22
C PRO A 321 24.18 -6.33 -8.53
N GLY A 322 23.68 -7.36 -9.23
CA GLY A 322 23.75 -8.76 -8.77
C GLY A 322 22.70 -9.21 -7.73
N GLN A 323 21.66 -8.42 -7.50
CA GLN A 323 20.57 -8.77 -6.56
C GLN A 323 19.60 -9.81 -7.14
N SER A 324 19.40 -10.92 -6.42
CA SER A 324 18.46 -11.99 -6.81
C SER A 324 17.13 -12.00 -6.04
N TRP A 325 16.99 -11.23 -4.96
CA TRP A 325 15.79 -11.24 -4.11
C TRP A 325 15.29 -9.84 -3.86
N LYS A 326 13.97 -9.67 -3.95
CA LYS A 326 13.32 -8.37 -3.79
C LYS A 326 12.02 -8.55 -3.03
N ASN A 327 11.80 -7.68 -2.05
CA ASN A 327 10.64 -7.70 -1.18
C ASN A 327 9.82 -6.43 -1.43
N ILE A 328 8.63 -6.56 -2.03
CA ILE A 328 7.70 -5.45 -2.23
C ILE A 328 6.53 -5.63 -1.28
N ILE A 329 6.27 -4.60 -0.48
CA ILE A 329 5.10 -4.53 0.40
C ILE A 329 4.23 -3.37 -0.05
N SER A 330 2.93 -3.58 -0.19
CA SER A 330 1.95 -2.53 -0.46
C SER A 330 0.85 -2.58 0.58
N VAL A 331 0.55 -1.43 1.19
CA VAL A 331 -0.53 -1.26 2.16
C VAL A 331 -1.45 -0.15 1.66
N GLY A 332 -2.73 -0.48 1.48
CA GLY A 332 -3.74 0.46 0.99
C GLY A 332 -5.15 0.00 1.33
N ASP A 333 -6.16 0.85 1.21
CA ASP A 333 -7.55 0.55 1.55
C ASP A 333 -8.45 0.36 0.31
N MET A 334 -7.90 0.62 -0.89
CA MET A 334 -8.63 0.53 -2.15
C MET A 334 -8.14 -0.60 -3.05
N ARG A 335 -9.10 -1.29 -3.68
CA ARG A 335 -8.84 -2.44 -4.56
C ARG A 335 -7.91 -2.10 -5.73
N TYR A 336 -8.00 -0.89 -6.28
CA TYR A 336 -7.14 -0.49 -7.39
C TYR A 336 -5.64 -0.37 -7.00
N GLU A 337 -5.31 -0.18 -5.71
CA GLU A 337 -3.92 -0.20 -5.22
C GLU A 337 -3.39 -1.61 -5.10
N HIS A 338 -4.26 -2.50 -4.60
CA HIS A 338 -4.01 -3.92 -4.52
C HIS A 338 -3.78 -4.50 -5.93
N ASP A 339 -4.70 -4.25 -6.86
CA ASP A 339 -4.58 -4.69 -8.25
C ASP A 339 -3.31 -4.12 -8.92
N ALA A 340 -2.95 -2.86 -8.61
CA ALA A 340 -1.75 -2.23 -9.13
C ALA A 340 -0.47 -2.95 -8.68
N VAL A 341 -0.33 -3.29 -7.39
CA VAL A 341 0.86 -4.02 -6.92
C VAL A 341 0.88 -5.47 -7.44
N GLN A 342 -0.29 -6.11 -7.57
CA GLN A 342 -0.38 -7.46 -8.17
C GLN A 342 0.07 -7.46 -9.63
N GLY A 343 -0.29 -6.40 -10.38
CA GLY A 343 0.21 -6.18 -11.74
C GLY A 343 1.74 -6.11 -11.83
N LEU A 344 2.43 -5.58 -10.81
CA LEU A 344 3.91 -5.56 -10.78
C LEU A 344 4.50 -6.96 -10.71
N GLY A 345 3.85 -7.87 -9.97
CA GLY A 345 4.25 -9.28 -9.87
C GLY A 345 4.15 -9.98 -11.21
N MET A 346 3.00 -9.84 -11.86
CA MET A 346 2.76 -10.45 -13.17
C MET A 346 3.68 -9.91 -14.25
N SER A 347 4.00 -8.61 -14.21
CA SER A 347 4.85 -7.95 -15.19
C SER A 347 6.30 -8.47 -15.21
N ARG A 348 6.75 -9.10 -14.12
CA ARG A 348 8.16 -9.46 -13.97
C ARG A 348 8.40 -10.93 -14.23
N ARG A 349 8.78 -11.26 -15.47
CA ARG A 349 9.43 -12.54 -15.78
C ARG A 349 10.90 -12.45 -15.38
N THR A 350 11.31 -13.16 -14.33
CA THR A 350 12.71 -13.18 -13.91
C THR A 350 13.49 -14.16 -14.78
N SER A 351 14.58 -13.69 -15.40
CA SER A 351 15.34 -14.47 -16.37
C SER A 351 16.25 -15.54 -15.73
N HIS A 352 16.47 -15.49 -14.41
CA HIS A 352 17.52 -16.26 -13.73
C HIS A 352 17.16 -16.75 -12.32
N GLY A 353 15.90 -17.12 -12.08
CA GLY A 353 15.49 -17.66 -10.77
C GLY A 353 15.44 -16.63 -9.64
N ASP A 354 15.53 -15.33 -9.95
CA ASP A 354 15.22 -14.28 -8.99
C ASP A 354 13.77 -14.44 -8.51
N ARG A 355 13.56 -14.40 -7.19
CA ARG A 355 12.23 -14.42 -6.60
C ARG A 355 11.85 -13.01 -6.17
N LEU A 356 10.75 -12.53 -6.72
CA LEU A 356 10.10 -11.30 -6.26
C LEU A 356 9.01 -11.72 -5.26
N LEU A 357 9.15 -11.28 -4.01
CA LEU A 357 8.15 -11.48 -2.98
C LEU A 357 7.21 -10.27 -2.97
N ILE A 358 5.92 -10.50 -3.19
CA ILE A 358 4.90 -9.46 -3.16
C ILE A 358 3.96 -9.68 -2.00
N LYS A 359 3.81 -8.62 -1.21
CA LYS A 359 2.96 -8.61 -0.02
C LYS A 359 1.97 -7.47 -0.15
N SER A 360 0.71 -7.79 -0.41
CA SER A 360 -0.37 -6.83 -0.56
C SER A 360 -1.35 -6.93 0.59
N LEU A 361 -1.55 -5.82 1.30
CA LEU A 361 -2.50 -5.71 2.40
C LEU A 361 -3.59 -4.71 2.00
N LEU A 362 -4.78 -5.23 1.70
CA LEU A 362 -5.98 -4.44 1.44
C LEU A 362 -6.76 -4.23 2.75
N LEU A 363 -6.79 -3.00 3.24
CA LEU A 363 -7.43 -2.60 4.49
C LEU A 363 -8.92 -2.23 4.27
N PRO A 364 -9.75 -2.23 5.33
CA PRO A 364 -11.09 -1.66 5.25
C PRO A 364 -11.08 -0.16 4.92
N GLY A 365 -11.85 0.26 3.91
CA GLY A 365 -11.95 1.68 3.54
C GLY A 365 -12.82 2.52 4.48
N SER A 366 -12.75 3.85 4.34
CA SER A 366 -13.58 4.82 5.07
C SER A 366 -13.53 4.71 6.60
N ALA A 367 -12.32 4.46 7.10
CA ALA A 367 -12.04 4.24 8.50
C ALA A 367 -12.26 5.51 9.35
N SER A 368 -12.77 5.38 10.57
CA SER A 368 -12.75 6.51 11.50
C SER A 368 -11.33 6.81 12.01
N ILE A 369 -11.08 8.01 12.54
CA ILE A 369 -9.77 8.37 13.11
C ILE A 369 -9.33 7.38 14.19
N THR A 370 -10.26 6.89 15.03
CA THR A 370 -9.95 5.90 16.06
C THR A 370 -9.53 4.56 15.46
N GLU A 371 -10.20 4.12 14.40
CA GLU A 371 -9.88 2.89 13.69
C GLU A 371 -8.50 2.98 13.04
N ILE A 372 -8.21 4.06 12.28
CA ILE A 372 -6.89 4.29 11.69
C ILE A 372 -5.81 4.36 12.77
N THR A 373 -6.08 5.03 13.90
CA THR A 373 -5.13 5.10 15.03
C THR A 373 -4.77 3.70 15.54
N LEU A 374 -5.77 2.84 15.75
CA LEU A 374 -5.54 1.47 16.19
C LEU A 374 -4.83 0.62 15.13
N ARG A 375 -5.21 0.76 13.85
CA ARG A 375 -4.53 0.09 12.74
C ARG A 375 -3.07 0.47 12.65
N LEU A 376 -2.72 1.75 12.74
CA LEU A 376 -1.32 2.20 12.70
C LEU A 376 -0.51 1.62 13.87
N ARG A 377 -1.09 1.57 15.08
CA ARG A 377 -0.45 0.94 16.25
C ARG A 377 -0.27 -0.57 16.06
N PHE A 378 -1.25 -1.25 15.49
CA PHE A 378 -1.20 -2.68 15.15
C PHE A 378 -0.15 -2.95 14.08
N SER A 379 -0.22 -2.24 12.95
CA SER A 379 0.70 -2.34 11.82
C SER A 379 2.13 -2.02 12.21
N ARG A 380 2.37 -1.08 13.14
CA ARG A 380 3.70 -0.85 13.71
C ARG A 380 4.30 -2.11 14.36
N CYS A 381 3.47 -2.92 15.02
CA CYS A 381 3.92 -4.18 15.62
C CYS A 381 4.08 -5.29 14.57
N MET A 382 3.24 -5.32 13.54
CA MET A 382 3.19 -6.39 12.54
C MET A 382 4.12 -6.20 11.34
N ILE A 383 4.48 -4.96 10.98
CA ILE A 383 5.29 -4.70 9.80
C ILE A 383 6.64 -5.45 9.79
N PRO A 384 7.34 -5.70 10.92
CA PRO A 384 8.50 -6.60 10.90
C PRO A 384 8.13 -8.02 10.42
N ALA A 385 7.02 -8.59 10.90
CA ALA A 385 6.57 -9.91 10.45
C ALA A 385 6.31 -9.95 8.93
N TYR A 386 5.67 -8.91 8.37
CA TYR A 386 5.44 -8.83 6.93
C TYR A 386 6.75 -8.73 6.14
N VAL A 387 7.67 -7.88 6.57
CA VAL A 387 8.99 -7.74 5.92
C VAL A 387 9.72 -9.07 5.88
N ARG A 388 9.65 -9.82 6.97
CA ARG A 388 10.44 -11.04 7.17
C ARG A 388 9.74 -12.32 6.75
N PHE A 389 8.48 -12.27 6.32
CA PHE A 389 7.80 -13.42 5.75
C PHE A 389 8.46 -13.85 4.42
N ASP A 390 8.92 -15.11 4.32
CA ASP A 390 9.54 -15.68 3.09
C ASP A 390 8.47 -16.20 2.12
N GLY A 391 7.66 -15.29 1.60
CA GLY A 391 6.59 -15.66 0.70
C GLY A 391 5.85 -14.47 0.13
N ASP A 392 4.99 -14.79 -0.82
CA ASP A 392 3.97 -13.88 -1.27
C ASP A 392 2.85 -13.85 -0.22
N LEU A 393 2.35 -12.66 0.06
CA LEU A 393 1.30 -12.45 1.06
C LEU A 393 0.18 -11.65 0.40
N ASP A 394 -0.97 -12.29 0.20
CA ASP A 394 -2.15 -11.60 -0.31
C ASP A 394 -3.26 -11.58 0.75
N LEU A 395 -3.40 -10.42 1.39
CA LEU A 395 -4.32 -10.20 2.49
C LEU A 395 -5.39 -9.19 2.12
N ASN A 396 -6.59 -9.69 1.84
CA ASN A 396 -7.80 -8.88 1.85
C ASN A 396 -8.41 -8.86 3.26
N LEU A 397 -8.13 -7.80 4.01
CA LEU A 397 -8.68 -7.58 5.36
C LEU A 397 -9.98 -6.76 5.34
N ARG A 398 -10.35 -6.20 4.19
CA ARG A 398 -11.58 -5.43 3.99
C ARG A 398 -12.82 -6.31 4.12
N ASP A 399 -12.77 -7.48 3.51
CA ASP A 399 -13.91 -8.41 3.42
C ASP A 399 -13.78 -9.62 4.36
N ALA A 400 -12.71 -9.70 5.16
CA ALA A 400 -12.48 -10.83 6.07
C ALA A 400 -13.46 -10.82 7.24
N ASP A 401 -14.02 -11.99 7.60
CA ASP A 401 -14.93 -12.15 8.76
C ASP A 401 -14.24 -11.82 10.09
N ASP A 402 -13.05 -12.36 10.34
CA ASP A 402 -12.12 -11.86 11.36
C ASP A 402 -10.75 -11.59 10.72
N PRO A 403 -10.34 -10.30 10.59
CA PRO A 403 -9.03 -9.93 10.08
C PRO A 403 -7.85 -10.55 10.85
N LEU A 404 -8.00 -10.83 12.15
CA LEU A 404 -6.94 -11.48 12.93
C LEU A 404 -6.79 -12.96 12.59
N ASP A 405 -7.90 -13.69 12.37
CA ASP A 405 -7.87 -15.08 11.90
C ASP A 405 -7.15 -15.17 10.57
N ARG A 406 -7.49 -14.26 9.64
CA ARG A 406 -6.87 -14.23 8.32
C ARG A 406 -5.36 -13.94 8.39
N LEU A 407 -4.94 -13.03 9.27
CA LEU A 407 -3.53 -12.73 9.51
C LEU A 407 -2.78 -13.89 10.16
N ALA A 408 -3.38 -14.52 11.17
CA ALA A 408 -2.80 -15.65 11.88
C ALA A 408 -2.59 -16.85 10.95
N GLU A 409 -3.58 -17.16 10.11
CA GLU A 409 -3.50 -18.20 9.08
C GLU A 409 -2.39 -17.90 8.07
N ALA A 410 -2.41 -16.70 7.47
CA ALA A 410 -1.49 -16.37 6.39
C ALA A 410 -0.02 -16.29 6.82
N LEU A 411 0.25 -15.88 8.07
CA LEU A 411 1.60 -15.80 8.63
C LEU A 411 2.04 -17.07 9.37
N GLY A 412 1.16 -18.06 9.55
CA GLY A 412 1.45 -19.21 10.42
C GLY A 412 1.66 -18.82 11.88
N MET A 413 0.93 -17.80 12.37
CA MET A 413 1.07 -17.22 13.71
C MET A 413 -0.25 -17.28 14.50
N PRO A 414 -0.70 -18.48 14.94
CA PRO A 414 -1.97 -18.64 15.65
C PRO A 414 -2.06 -17.82 16.95
N ASP A 415 -0.93 -17.58 17.61
CA ASP A 415 -0.85 -16.78 18.84
C ASP A 415 -1.31 -15.32 18.67
N ILE A 416 -1.45 -14.81 17.44
CA ILE A 416 -2.05 -13.49 17.17
C ILE A 416 -3.47 -13.42 17.75
N LEU A 417 -4.22 -14.52 17.71
CA LEU A 417 -5.60 -14.59 18.21
C LEU A 417 -5.67 -14.43 19.73
N LEU A 418 -4.63 -14.88 20.44
CA LEU A 418 -4.52 -14.83 21.89
C LEU A 418 -4.15 -13.42 22.42
N THR A 419 -3.87 -12.48 21.51
CA THR A 419 -3.52 -11.11 21.91
C THR A 419 -4.71 -10.35 22.45
N GLY A 420 -5.93 -10.72 22.04
CA GLY A 420 -7.16 -9.97 22.37
C GLY A 420 -7.15 -8.56 21.79
N PHE A 421 -6.56 -8.37 20.60
CA PHE A 421 -6.47 -7.04 20.00
C PHE A 421 -7.85 -6.53 19.54
N PRO A 422 -8.21 -5.25 19.82
CA PRO A 422 -9.56 -4.75 19.55
C PRO A 422 -9.95 -4.88 18.09
N ARG A 423 -11.13 -5.45 17.82
CA ARG A 423 -11.65 -5.57 16.45
C ARG A 423 -12.12 -4.23 15.88
N HIS A 424 -12.25 -3.22 16.73
CA HIS A 424 -12.59 -1.84 16.35
C HIS A 424 -11.66 -1.33 15.27
N ALA A 425 -10.38 -1.74 15.29
CA ALA A 425 -9.42 -1.38 14.26
C ALA A 425 -9.89 -1.72 12.83
N TRP A 426 -10.81 -2.66 12.63
CA TRP A 426 -11.35 -3.03 11.32
C TRP A 426 -12.83 -2.69 11.14
N GLY A 427 -13.36 -1.73 11.92
CA GLY A 427 -14.76 -1.33 11.87
C GLY A 427 -15.71 -2.39 12.46
N LYS A 428 -15.21 -3.27 13.32
CA LYS A 428 -15.97 -4.35 13.95
C LYS A 428 -15.93 -4.25 15.47
N GLY A 429 -17.07 -4.36 16.13
CA GLY A 429 -17.13 -4.25 17.60
C GLY A 429 -16.96 -2.82 18.11
N ALA A 430 -16.97 -2.68 19.44
CA ALA A 430 -16.88 -1.38 20.10
C ALA A 430 -15.43 -0.96 20.34
N LEU A 431 -15.21 0.36 20.49
CA LEU A 431 -13.94 0.90 20.94
C LEU A 431 -13.65 0.42 22.36
N GLU A 432 -12.60 -0.38 22.51
CA GLU A 432 -12.12 -0.87 23.80
C GLU A 432 -11.39 0.22 24.60
N ASP A 433 -11.17 -0.04 25.88
CA ASP A 433 -10.40 0.83 26.75
C ASP A 433 -8.92 0.94 26.30
N GLU A 434 -8.31 2.11 26.51
CA GLU A 434 -6.94 2.39 26.09
C GLU A 434 -5.92 1.48 26.80
N GLU A 435 -6.18 1.09 28.06
CA GLU A 435 -5.30 0.17 28.80
C GLU A 435 -5.38 -1.25 28.21
N GLN A 436 -6.58 -1.73 27.89
CA GLN A 436 -6.78 -3.02 27.23
C GLN A 436 -6.06 -3.06 25.88
N THR A 437 -6.26 -2.03 25.06
CA THR A 437 -5.56 -1.85 23.78
C THR A 437 -4.05 -1.90 23.95
N ARG A 438 -3.51 -1.20 24.96
CA ARG A 438 -2.07 -1.17 25.25
C ARG A 438 -1.54 -2.54 25.65
N GLN A 439 -2.28 -3.31 26.46
CA GLN A 439 -1.90 -4.67 26.84
C GLN A 439 -1.94 -5.62 25.64
N ALA A 440 -2.97 -5.51 24.79
CA ALA A 440 -3.05 -6.30 23.56
C ALA A 440 -1.87 -6.02 22.62
N LEU A 441 -1.48 -4.75 22.43
CA LEU A 441 -0.30 -4.37 21.64
C LEU A 441 1.01 -4.93 22.24
N LYS A 442 1.15 -4.95 23.57
CA LYS A 442 2.31 -5.57 24.23
C LYS A 442 2.37 -7.08 23.97
N LYS A 443 1.23 -7.77 24.07
CA LYS A 443 1.12 -9.21 23.75
C LYS A 443 1.47 -9.45 22.29
N LEU A 444 0.90 -8.68 21.37
CA LEU A 444 1.16 -8.77 19.93
C LEU A 444 2.65 -8.62 19.61
N ARG A 445 3.33 -7.63 20.20
CA ARG A 445 4.77 -7.46 20.02
C ARG A 445 5.57 -8.68 20.47
N ARG A 446 5.19 -9.32 21.58
CA ARG A 446 5.83 -10.57 22.04
C ARG A 446 5.56 -11.74 21.09
N VAL A 447 4.37 -11.83 20.52
CA VAL A 447 4.03 -12.84 19.51
C VAL A 447 4.91 -12.67 18.27
N VAL A 448 4.99 -11.44 17.73
CA VAL A 448 5.84 -11.12 16.58
C VAL A 448 7.32 -11.36 16.87
N GLN A 449 7.82 -10.97 18.05
CA GLN A 449 9.21 -11.21 18.43
C GLN A 449 9.54 -12.70 18.58
N ARG A 450 8.66 -13.51 19.16
CA ARG A 450 8.90 -14.96 19.27
C ARG A 450 8.90 -15.64 17.90
N ALA A 451 7.98 -15.27 17.01
CA ALA A 451 7.98 -15.78 15.65
C ALA A 451 9.27 -15.40 14.91
N TRP A 452 9.82 -14.22 15.19
CA TRP A 452 11.11 -13.78 14.70
C TRP A 452 12.26 -14.66 15.21
N ASP A 453 12.36 -14.86 16.52
CA ASP A 453 13.45 -15.61 17.14
C ASP A 453 13.48 -17.09 16.69
N GLN A 454 12.33 -17.67 16.34
CA GLN A 454 12.22 -19.06 15.87
C GLN A 454 12.70 -19.29 14.43
N HIS A 455 12.67 -18.26 13.58
CA HIS A 455 13.02 -18.37 12.17
C HIS A 455 14.40 -17.78 11.84
N SER A 456 15.10 -17.23 12.84
CA SER A 456 16.47 -16.79 12.67
C SER A 456 17.37 -18.04 12.61
N PRO A 457 18.04 -18.34 11.48
CA PRO A 457 19.04 -19.41 11.45
C PRO A 457 20.13 -19.08 12.49
N MET A 458 20.42 -20.04 13.38
CA MET A 458 21.48 -19.92 14.39
C MET A 458 22.86 -19.78 13.78
#